data_AF-A0A9D0VH12-F1
#
_entry.id   AF-A0A9D0VH12-F1
#
_cell.length_a   1.000
_cell.length_b   1.000
_cell.length_c   1.000
_cell.angle_alpha   90.00
_cell.angle_beta   90.00
_cell.angle_gamma   90.00
#
_symmetry.space_group_name_H-M   'P 1'
#
loop_
_entity.id
_entity.type
_entity.pdbx_description
1 polymer ?
#
loop_
_entity_poly.entity_id
_entity_poly.type
_entity_poly.pdbx_seq_one_letter_code
_entity_poly.pdbx_strand_id
1 'polypeptide(L)'
;MIVAVWWGPVACMLTSEQRLDQRIIEMRDHEIDAFDALDAYARGDLGALREAGERLAREDDVPGLPEEAGPMLRAVRSVGASLSSVSSVADAAPQLSTLAGSCGSCHEVLEVSPAAPDRAKDFEQAFFAIALRDEERWSKVADALTPHGGPAATTWSQRQAVLTRSLSALPKPD
;
A
#
# COMPACT_ATOMS: atom_id res chain seq x y z
N MET A 1 22.61 -50.27 14.61
CA MET A 1 23.20 -48.92 14.55
C MET A 1 22.25 -48.06 13.74
N ILE A 2 21.41 -47.25 14.40
CA ILE A 2 20.48 -46.35 13.72
C ILE A 2 21.17 -45.00 13.65
N VAL A 3 21.49 -44.57 12.43
CA VAL A 3 22.01 -43.23 12.17
C VAL A 3 20.84 -42.27 12.35
N ALA A 4 20.76 -41.63 13.52
CA ALA A 4 19.84 -40.52 13.75
C ALA A 4 20.35 -39.34 12.93
N VAL A 5 19.87 -39.22 11.69
CA VAL A 5 20.22 -38.12 10.79
C VAL A 5 19.64 -36.83 11.39
N TRP A 6 20.53 -35.89 11.65
CA TRP A 6 20.29 -34.55 12.18
C TRP A 6 19.55 -33.67 11.15
N TRP A 7 18.26 -33.93 10.90
CA TRP A 7 17.44 -33.15 9.96
C TRP A 7 16.93 -31.82 10.53
N GLY A 8 17.13 -31.56 11.83
CA GLY A 8 16.61 -30.37 12.52
C GLY A 8 17.02 -29.03 11.87
N PRO A 9 18.31 -28.81 11.57
CA PRO A 9 18.75 -27.54 10.97
C PRO A 9 18.25 -27.33 9.52
N VAL A 10 18.22 -28.41 8.72
CA VAL A 10 17.77 -28.36 7.32
C VAL A 10 16.27 -28.13 7.23
N ALA A 11 15.48 -28.79 8.08
CA ALA A 11 14.03 -28.55 8.15
C ALA A 11 13.72 -27.11 8.59
N CYS A 12 14.49 -26.56 9.55
CA CYS A 12 14.33 -25.17 9.99
C CYS A 12 14.61 -24.18 8.84
N MET A 13 15.71 -24.35 8.09
CA MET A 13 16.05 -23.51 6.94
C MET A 13 14.98 -23.58 5.83
N LEU A 14 14.53 -24.78 5.46
CA LEU A 14 13.47 -24.94 4.45
C LEU A 14 12.17 -24.25 4.85
N THR A 15 11.79 -24.32 6.13
CA THR A 15 10.60 -23.61 6.61
C THR A 15 10.78 -22.08 6.67
N SER A 16 12.00 -21.58 6.87
CA SER A 16 12.25 -20.14 6.83
C SER A 16 12.22 -19.59 5.41
N GLU A 17 12.78 -20.31 4.44
CA GLU A 17 12.75 -19.91 3.02
C GLU A 17 11.32 -19.91 2.47
N GLN A 18 10.55 -20.97 2.75
CA GLN A 18 9.14 -21.04 2.35
C GLN A 18 8.28 -19.90 2.93
N ARG A 19 8.55 -19.49 4.18
CA ARG A 19 7.86 -18.33 4.78
C ARG A 19 8.24 -17.01 4.12
N LEU A 20 9.50 -16.87 3.68
CA LEU A 20 9.95 -15.68 2.95
C LEU A 20 9.30 -15.61 1.57
N ASP A 21 9.27 -16.72 0.82
CA ASP A 21 8.64 -16.77 -0.50
C ASP A 21 7.14 -16.45 -0.42
N GLN A 22 6.44 -17.05 0.55
CA GLN A 22 5.01 -16.79 0.77
C GLN A 22 4.77 -15.31 1.13
N ARG A 23 5.59 -14.75 2.03
CA ARG A 23 5.51 -13.33 2.39
C ARG A 23 5.75 -12.41 1.20
N ILE A 24 6.69 -12.74 0.30
CA ILE A 24 6.94 -11.96 -0.92
C ILE A 24 5.72 -11.99 -1.84
N ILE A 25 5.11 -13.16 -2.01
CA ILE A 25 3.91 -13.32 -2.86
C ILE A 25 2.75 -12.50 -2.30
N GLU A 26 2.44 -12.66 -1.01
CA GLU A 26 1.31 -11.95 -0.40
C GLU A 26 1.50 -10.43 -0.37
N MET A 27 2.72 -9.95 -0.11
CA MET A 27 2.99 -8.50 -0.17
C MET A 27 2.94 -7.94 -1.57
N ARG A 28 3.27 -8.76 -2.59
CA ARG A 28 3.07 -8.40 -3.99
C ARG A 28 1.58 -8.33 -4.33
N ASP A 29 0.76 -9.23 -3.80
CA ASP A 29 -0.68 -9.21 -4.03
C ASP A 29 -1.34 -7.98 -3.38
N HIS A 30 -0.97 -7.64 -2.13
CA HIS A 30 -1.40 -6.41 -1.46
C HIS A 30 -1.01 -5.16 -2.26
N GLU A 31 0.20 -5.14 -2.81
CA GLU A 31 0.71 -4.04 -3.63
C GLU A 31 -0.10 -3.90 -4.93
N ILE A 32 -0.33 -5.00 -5.64
CA ILE A 32 -1.14 -5.03 -6.87
C ILE A 32 -2.54 -4.49 -6.59
N ASP A 33 -3.19 -4.96 -5.53
CA ASP A 33 -4.56 -4.55 -5.22
C ASP A 33 -4.66 -3.07 -4.81
N ALA A 34 -3.66 -2.55 -4.09
CA ALA A 34 -3.58 -1.12 -3.80
C ALA A 34 -3.41 -0.28 -5.07
N PHE A 35 -2.60 -0.74 -6.03
CA PHE A 35 -2.42 -0.03 -7.31
C PHE A 35 -3.63 -0.15 -8.23
N ASP A 36 -4.28 -1.30 -8.28
CA ASP A 36 -5.54 -1.45 -9.02
C ASP A 36 -6.60 -0.49 -8.48
N ALA A 37 -6.68 -0.31 -7.15
CA ALA A 37 -7.58 0.67 -6.55
C ALA A 37 -7.22 2.12 -6.94
N LEU A 38 -5.94 2.49 -6.96
CA LEU A 38 -5.48 3.81 -7.39
C LEU A 38 -5.73 4.07 -8.88
N ASP A 39 -5.47 3.08 -9.75
CA ASP A 39 -5.71 3.19 -11.18
C ASP A 39 -7.21 3.28 -11.48
N ALA A 40 -8.03 2.43 -10.86
CA ALA A 40 -9.48 2.50 -10.96
C ALA A 40 -10.01 3.86 -10.51
N TYR A 41 -9.49 4.40 -9.41
CA TYR A 41 -9.81 5.76 -8.95
C TYR A 41 -9.42 6.83 -9.97
N ALA A 42 -8.21 6.77 -10.53
CA ALA A 42 -7.73 7.73 -11.51
C ALA A 42 -8.54 7.71 -12.81
N ARG A 43 -9.07 6.54 -13.20
CA ARG A 43 -10.01 6.37 -14.31
C ARG A 43 -11.47 6.64 -13.93
N GLY A 44 -11.74 6.92 -12.66
CA GLY A 44 -13.08 7.02 -12.04
C GLY A 44 -14.00 5.81 -12.26
N ASP A 45 -13.41 4.63 -12.39
CA ASP A 45 -14.09 3.35 -12.52
C ASP A 45 -14.51 2.84 -11.14
N LEU A 46 -15.72 3.23 -10.71
CA LEU A 46 -16.25 2.87 -9.40
C LEU A 46 -16.45 1.35 -9.23
N GLY A 47 -16.70 0.62 -10.32
CA GLY A 47 -16.85 -0.83 -10.28
C GLY A 47 -15.52 -1.51 -9.96
N ALA A 48 -14.50 -1.23 -10.76
CA ALA A 48 -13.15 -1.76 -10.55
C ALA A 48 -12.56 -1.33 -9.19
N LEU A 49 -12.85 -0.11 -8.75
CA LEU A 49 -12.41 0.38 -7.44
C LEU A 49 -13.00 -0.43 -6.29
N ARG A 50 -14.31 -0.74 -6.35
CA ARG A 50 -14.95 -1.58 -5.34
C ARG A 50 -14.40 -2.99 -5.35
N GLU A 51 -14.17 -3.55 -6.54
CA GLU A 51 -13.58 -4.88 -6.70
C GLU A 51 -12.18 -4.95 -6.06
N ALA A 52 -11.31 -3.98 -6.33
CA ALA A 52 -9.99 -3.90 -5.69
C ALA A 52 -10.12 -3.75 -4.16
N GLY A 53 -11.07 -2.93 -3.68
CA GLY A 53 -11.39 -2.81 -2.27
C GLY A 53 -11.82 -4.13 -1.62
N GLU A 54 -12.64 -4.92 -2.31
CA GLU A 54 -13.03 -6.25 -1.84
C GLU A 54 -11.85 -7.21 -1.74
N ARG A 55 -10.90 -7.17 -2.68
CA ARG A 55 -9.70 -8.02 -2.61
C ARG A 55 -8.81 -7.62 -1.44
N LEU A 56 -8.54 -6.31 -1.25
CA LEU A 56 -7.85 -5.77 -0.07
C LEU A 56 -8.53 -6.16 1.25
N ALA A 57 -9.86 -6.24 1.28
CA ALA A 57 -10.61 -6.62 2.48
C ALA A 57 -10.44 -8.11 2.86
N ARG A 58 -10.10 -8.96 1.88
CA ARG A 58 -9.97 -10.41 2.03
C ARG A 58 -8.53 -10.88 2.20
N GLU A 59 -7.55 -9.99 2.07
CA GLU A 59 -6.14 -10.32 2.26
C GLU A 59 -5.89 -11.05 3.57
N ASP A 60 -5.18 -12.17 3.51
CA ASP A 60 -4.91 -13.03 4.66
C ASP A 60 -3.82 -12.44 5.58
N ASP A 61 -3.64 -13.01 6.77
CA ASP A 61 -2.52 -12.64 7.64
C ASP A 61 -1.22 -13.13 6.99
N VAL A 62 -0.22 -12.26 6.91
CA VAL A 62 1.04 -12.58 6.25
C VAL A 62 1.92 -13.45 7.16
N PRO A 63 2.22 -14.71 6.81
CA PRO A 63 2.97 -15.59 7.68
C PRO A 63 4.36 -15.05 8.02
N GLY A 64 4.72 -15.13 9.29
CA GLY A 64 6.04 -14.73 9.77
C GLY A 64 6.23 -13.21 9.90
N LEU A 65 5.18 -12.40 9.76
CA LEU A 65 5.24 -11.02 10.22
C LEU A 65 5.28 -10.96 11.76
N PRO A 66 6.00 -9.98 12.31
CA PRO A 66 6.02 -9.72 13.74
C PRO A 66 4.65 -9.16 14.19
N GLU A 67 4.28 -9.37 15.46
CA GLU A 67 2.96 -9.04 16.01
C GLU A 67 2.62 -7.55 15.85
N GLU A 68 3.65 -6.70 15.87
CA GLU A 68 3.59 -5.25 15.69
C GLU A 68 3.02 -4.83 14.33
N ALA A 69 3.06 -5.69 13.30
CA ALA A 69 2.46 -5.42 12.00
C ALA A 69 0.93 -5.65 11.98
N GLY A 70 0.40 -6.42 12.95
CA GLY A 70 -1.01 -6.80 13.01
C GLY A 70 -2.00 -5.63 12.95
N PRO A 71 -1.80 -4.53 13.71
CA PRO A 71 -2.65 -3.35 13.62
C PRO A 71 -2.71 -2.73 12.21
N MET A 72 -1.58 -2.71 11.49
CA MET A 72 -1.51 -2.12 10.14
C MET A 72 -2.21 -3.00 9.11
N LEU A 73 -2.08 -4.32 9.18
CA LEU A 73 -2.83 -5.24 8.31
C LEU A 73 -4.35 -5.11 8.52
N ARG A 74 -4.79 -5.00 9.79
CA ARG A 74 -6.20 -4.73 10.09
C ARG A 74 -6.67 -3.39 9.52
N ALA A 75 -5.83 -2.37 9.55
CA ALA A 75 -6.14 -1.08 8.94
C ALA A 75 -6.29 -1.19 7.41
N VAL A 76 -5.39 -1.92 6.73
CA VAL A 76 -5.49 -2.18 5.28
C VAL A 76 -6.81 -2.88 4.95
N ARG A 77 -7.16 -3.97 5.65
CA ARG A 77 -8.44 -4.67 5.44
C ARG A 77 -9.65 -3.78 5.69
N SER A 78 -9.61 -2.97 6.75
CA SER A 78 -10.67 -2.01 7.08
C SER A 78 -10.85 -0.96 5.97
N VAL A 79 -9.76 -0.49 5.37
CA VAL A 79 -9.80 0.43 4.24
C VAL A 79 -10.32 -0.28 2.99
N GLY A 80 -9.90 -1.51 2.71
CA GLY A 80 -10.45 -2.34 1.64
C GLY A 80 -11.96 -2.50 1.74
N ALA A 81 -12.46 -2.85 2.94
CA ALA A 81 -13.89 -2.95 3.20
C ALA A 81 -14.60 -1.61 2.97
N SER A 82 -13.99 -0.50 3.37
CA SER A 82 -14.54 0.84 3.12
C SER A 82 -14.61 1.14 1.62
N LEU A 83 -13.54 0.88 0.87
CA LEU A 83 -13.46 1.03 -0.59
C LEU A 83 -14.50 0.18 -1.33
N SER A 84 -14.74 -1.06 -0.90
CA SER A 84 -15.76 -1.93 -1.50
C SER A 84 -17.18 -1.36 -1.41
N SER A 85 -17.42 -0.45 -0.47
CA SER A 85 -18.73 0.12 -0.18
C SER A 85 -18.91 1.57 -0.63
N VAL A 86 -17.88 2.22 -1.20
CA VAL A 86 -17.97 3.64 -1.60
C VAL A 86 -19.07 3.85 -2.64
N SER A 87 -19.88 4.90 -2.47
CA SER A 87 -20.99 5.23 -3.38
C SER A 87 -20.56 6.16 -4.52
N SER A 88 -19.40 6.79 -4.40
CA SER A 88 -18.83 7.67 -5.43
C SER A 88 -17.31 7.61 -5.43
N VAL A 89 -16.69 8.02 -6.55
CA VAL A 89 -15.23 8.19 -6.64
C VAL A 89 -14.75 9.21 -5.62
N ALA A 90 -15.49 10.30 -5.39
CA ALA A 90 -15.10 11.33 -4.43
C ALA A 90 -14.94 10.79 -2.99
N ASP A 91 -15.77 9.82 -2.59
CA ASP A 91 -15.72 9.22 -1.25
C ASP A 91 -14.50 8.29 -1.05
N ALA A 92 -13.85 7.88 -2.14
CA ALA A 92 -12.71 6.97 -2.09
C ALA A 92 -11.36 7.66 -1.83
N ALA A 93 -11.21 8.94 -2.17
CA ALA A 93 -9.97 9.69 -1.95
C ALA A 93 -9.43 9.62 -0.51
N PRO A 94 -10.24 9.86 0.56
CA PRO A 94 -9.75 9.74 1.93
C PRO A 94 -9.37 8.29 2.29
N GLN A 95 -10.03 7.30 1.70
CA GLN A 95 -9.72 5.88 1.94
C GLN A 95 -8.38 5.50 1.31
N LEU A 96 -8.13 5.89 0.06
CA LEU A 96 -6.86 5.65 -0.62
C LEU A 96 -5.68 6.35 0.06
N SER A 97 -5.88 7.57 0.58
CA SER A 97 -4.84 8.23 1.37
C SER A 97 -4.59 7.54 2.71
N THR A 98 -5.63 6.96 3.33
CA THR A 98 -5.49 6.17 4.55
C THR A 98 -4.72 4.88 4.26
N LEU A 99 -5.04 4.20 3.15
CA LEU A 99 -4.33 3.02 2.66
C LEU A 99 -2.83 3.29 2.54
N ALA A 100 -2.45 4.37 1.83
CA ALA A 100 -1.06 4.78 1.67
C ALA A 100 -0.33 4.96 3.02
N GLY A 101 -1.02 5.59 3.98
CA GLY A 101 -0.51 5.80 5.34
C GLY A 101 -0.31 4.51 6.13
N SER A 102 -1.23 3.56 6.00
CA SER A 102 -1.14 2.24 6.63
C SER A 102 0.02 1.43 6.06
N CYS A 103 0.20 1.41 4.73
CA CYS A 103 1.36 0.78 4.08
C CYS A 103 2.68 1.40 4.58
N GLY A 104 2.78 2.73 4.61
CA GLY A 104 3.98 3.42 5.09
C GLY A 104 4.32 3.19 6.55
N SER A 105 3.30 3.13 7.41
CA SER A 105 3.52 2.84 8.84
C SER A 105 3.96 1.39 9.06
N CYS A 106 3.45 0.45 8.26
CA CYS A 106 3.88 -0.95 8.31
C CYS A 106 5.35 -1.09 7.90
N HIS A 107 5.72 -0.49 6.76
CA HIS A 107 7.08 -0.53 6.24
C HIS A 107 8.11 0.12 7.18
N GLU A 108 7.74 1.23 7.82
CA GLU A 108 8.58 1.86 8.84
C GLU A 108 8.82 0.94 10.04
N VAL A 109 7.77 0.36 10.62
CA VAL A 109 7.88 -0.54 11.79
C VAL A 109 8.69 -1.79 11.47
N LEU A 110 8.58 -2.28 10.23
CA LEU A 110 9.31 -3.46 9.77
C LEU A 110 10.71 -3.16 9.24
N GLU A 111 11.08 -1.89 9.14
CA GLU A 111 12.34 -1.43 8.52
C GLU A 111 12.55 -2.01 7.10
N VAL A 112 11.47 -2.12 6.32
CA VAL A 112 11.50 -2.60 4.94
C VAL A 112 11.04 -1.50 3.98
N SER A 113 11.40 -1.63 2.70
CA SER A 113 10.88 -0.77 1.64
C SER A 113 10.51 -1.62 0.43
N PRO A 114 9.29 -1.48 -0.13
CA PRO A 114 8.96 -2.04 -1.44
C PRO A 114 9.93 -1.53 -2.52
N ALA A 115 10.11 -2.38 -3.52
CA ALA A 115 10.82 -1.99 -4.72
C ALA A 115 9.99 -0.96 -5.46
N ALA A 116 10.50 0.27 -5.52
CA ALA A 116 9.86 1.31 -6.29
C ALA A 116 9.99 1.04 -7.80
N PRO A 117 8.90 1.10 -8.58
CA PRO A 117 8.99 1.08 -10.03
C PRO A 117 9.51 2.44 -10.53
N ASP A 118 10.62 2.41 -11.28
CA ASP A 118 11.25 3.59 -11.89
C ASP A 118 10.34 4.36 -12.87
N ARG A 119 9.21 3.76 -13.28
CA ARG A 119 8.30 4.29 -14.31
C ARG A 119 6.90 4.62 -13.79
N ALA A 120 6.69 4.62 -12.47
CA ALA A 120 5.39 4.99 -11.91
C ALA A 120 5.03 6.44 -12.28
N LYS A 121 3.74 6.70 -12.48
CA LYS A 121 3.19 8.04 -12.76
C LYS A 121 3.26 8.91 -11.50
N ASP A 122 3.09 10.24 -11.63
CA ASP A 122 3.24 11.18 -10.51
C ASP A 122 2.40 10.83 -9.26
N PHE A 123 1.15 10.39 -9.44
CA PHE A 123 0.29 9.96 -8.31
C PHE A 123 0.75 8.65 -7.67
N GLU A 124 1.21 7.70 -8.46
CA GLU A 124 1.80 6.46 -7.96
C GLU A 124 3.10 6.77 -7.21
N GLN A 125 3.94 7.66 -7.75
CA GLN A 125 5.16 8.11 -7.09
C GLN A 125 4.87 8.88 -5.79
N ALA A 126 3.80 9.67 -5.73
CA ALA A 126 3.35 10.33 -4.51
C ALA A 126 2.78 9.34 -3.49
N PHE A 127 2.04 8.34 -3.95
CA PHE A 127 1.61 7.22 -3.11
C PHE A 127 2.82 6.50 -2.53
N PHE A 128 3.81 6.12 -3.35
CA PHE A 128 5.06 5.52 -2.89
C PHE A 128 5.82 6.43 -1.93
N ALA A 129 5.92 7.74 -2.20
CA ALA A 129 6.60 8.67 -1.31
C ALA A 129 5.98 8.67 0.10
N ILE A 130 4.64 8.60 0.20
CA ILE A 130 3.92 8.49 1.47
C ILE A 130 4.07 7.09 2.06
N ALA A 131 3.90 6.05 1.25
CA ALA A 131 3.96 4.64 1.66
C ALA A 131 5.38 4.13 1.97
N LEU A 132 6.42 4.91 1.66
CA LEU A 132 7.82 4.62 1.98
C LEU A 132 8.41 5.61 2.98
N ARG A 133 7.65 6.63 3.34
CA ARG A 133 8.19 7.82 4.01
C ARG A 133 9.47 8.36 3.33
N ASP A 134 9.47 8.37 2.00
CA ASP A 134 10.61 8.75 1.15
C ASP A 134 10.59 10.27 0.88
N GLU A 135 11.41 10.99 1.65
CA GLU A 135 11.58 12.45 1.57
C GLU A 135 12.07 12.91 0.19
N GLU A 136 13.04 12.21 -0.38
CA GLU A 136 13.64 12.57 -1.67
C GLU A 136 12.61 12.42 -2.79
N ARG A 137 11.88 11.31 -2.79
CA ARG A 137 10.82 11.07 -3.77
C ARG A 137 9.67 12.04 -3.60
N TRP A 138 9.26 12.36 -2.36
CA TRP A 138 8.26 13.40 -2.13
C TRP A 138 8.68 14.73 -2.76
N SER A 139 9.95 15.14 -2.56
CA SER A 139 10.46 16.37 -3.15
C SER A 139 10.40 16.38 -4.68
N LYS A 140 10.55 15.22 -5.34
CA LYS A 140 10.49 15.11 -6.81
C LYS A 140 9.06 15.22 -7.35
N VAL A 141 8.07 14.73 -6.60
CA VAL A 141 6.66 14.68 -7.05
C VAL A 141 5.83 15.86 -6.55
N ALA A 142 6.24 16.52 -5.46
CA ALA A 142 5.47 17.60 -4.86
C ALA A 142 5.22 18.77 -5.84
N ASP A 143 6.20 19.06 -6.69
CA ASP A 143 6.06 20.08 -7.74
C ASP A 143 4.99 19.67 -8.79
N ALA A 144 4.94 18.39 -9.17
CA ALA A 144 3.93 17.87 -10.08
C ALA A 144 2.51 17.90 -9.47
N LEU A 145 2.40 17.80 -8.14
CA LEU A 145 1.14 17.92 -7.41
C LEU A 145 0.74 19.38 -7.13
N THR A 146 1.62 20.37 -7.37
CA THR A 146 1.39 21.79 -7.07
C THR A 146 0.14 22.38 -7.74
N PRO A 147 -0.20 22.07 -9.00
CA PRO A 147 -1.44 22.54 -9.64
C PRO A 147 -2.71 22.12 -8.89
N HIS A 148 -2.63 21.11 -8.02
CA HIS A 148 -3.73 20.63 -7.17
C HIS A 148 -3.67 21.17 -5.73
N GLY A 149 -2.88 22.23 -5.48
CA GLY A 149 -2.87 22.96 -4.21
C GLY A 149 -1.85 22.50 -3.18
N GLY A 150 -0.60 22.24 -3.57
CA GLY A 150 0.47 22.05 -2.58
C GLY A 150 1.89 22.24 -3.09
N PRO A 151 2.68 23.15 -2.47
CA PRO A 151 4.08 22.81 -2.19
C PRO A 151 4.60 23.33 -0.82
N ALA A 152 3.95 23.00 0.30
CA ALA A 152 4.48 23.33 1.65
C ALA A 152 4.25 22.24 2.71
N ALA A 153 4.04 20.98 2.29
CA ALA A 153 3.84 19.89 3.25
C ALA A 153 5.18 19.40 3.83
N THR A 154 5.49 19.84 5.04
CA THR A 154 6.71 19.47 5.79
C THR A 154 6.50 18.29 6.72
N THR A 155 5.26 17.87 6.97
CA THR A 155 4.93 16.70 7.79
C THR A 155 4.20 15.63 6.99
N TRP A 156 4.31 14.36 7.39
CA TRP A 156 3.63 13.24 6.72
C TRP A 156 2.11 13.41 6.65
N SER A 157 1.49 13.90 7.70
CA SER A 157 0.04 14.18 7.71
C SER A 157 -0.32 15.29 6.71
N GLN A 158 0.53 16.31 6.54
CA GLN A 158 0.32 17.33 5.52
C GLN A 158 0.46 16.75 4.11
N ARG A 159 1.39 15.83 3.89
CA ARG A 159 1.58 15.15 2.59
C ARG A 159 0.39 14.26 2.24
N GLN A 160 -0.13 13.51 3.20
CA GLN A 160 -1.39 12.77 3.06
C GLN A 160 -2.55 13.71 2.69
N ALA A 161 -2.65 14.86 3.35
CA ALA A 161 -3.68 15.84 3.02
C ALA A 161 -3.50 16.42 1.59
N VAL A 162 -2.27 16.64 1.14
CA VAL A 162 -1.96 17.04 -0.25
C VAL A 162 -2.38 15.94 -1.23
N LEU A 163 -2.00 14.67 -0.98
CA LEU A 163 -2.39 13.56 -1.83
C LEU A 163 -3.92 13.40 -1.88
N THR A 164 -4.59 13.44 -0.73
CA THR A 164 -6.07 13.38 -0.65
C THR A 164 -6.71 14.48 -1.50
N ARG A 165 -6.29 15.74 -1.34
CA ARG A 165 -6.83 16.86 -2.13
C ARG A 165 -6.53 16.69 -3.62
N SER A 166 -5.33 16.25 -3.97
CA SER A 166 -4.92 16.06 -5.36
C SER A 166 -5.73 14.97 -6.04
N LEU A 167 -5.94 13.85 -5.34
CA LEU A 167 -6.84 12.80 -5.78
C LEU A 167 -8.26 13.35 -5.96
N SER A 168 -8.82 14.05 -4.97
CA SER A 168 -10.19 14.60 -5.05
C SER A 168 -10.37 15.66 -6.14
N ALA A 169 -9.29 16.31 -6.57
CA ALA A 169 -9.29 17.32 -7.62
C ALA A 169 -9.10 16.75 -9.03
N LEU A 170 -8.89 15.44 -9.17
CA LEU A 170 -8.82 14.82 -10.49
C LEU A 170 -10.11 15.07 -11.27
N PRO A 171 -10.02 15.40 -12.57
CA PRO A 171 -11.20 15.50 -13.41
C PRO A 171 -11.95 14.17 -13.34
N LYS A 172 -13.26 14.25 -13.15
CA LYS A 172 -14.11 13.06 -13.22
C LYS A 172 -14.05 12.55 -14.66
N PRO A 173 -13.93 11.23 -14.89
CA PRO A 173 -14.13 10.71 -16.24
C PRO A 173 -15.52 11.12 -16.73
N ASP A 174 -15.60 11.46 -18.01
CA ASP A 174 -16.86 11.76 -18.71
C ASP A 174 -17.77 10.52 -18.81
#